data_AF-A0A0K9PVE5-F1
#
_entry.id   AF-A0A0K9PVE5-F1
#
_cell.length_a   1.000
_cell.length_b   1.000
_cell.length_c   1.000
_cell.angle_alpha   90.00
_cell.angle_beta   90.00
_cell.angle_gamma   90.00
#
_symmetry.space_group_name_H-M   'P 1'
#
loop_
_entity.id
_entity.type
_entity.pdbx_description
1 polymer ?
#
loop_
_entity_poly.entity_id
_entity_poly.type
_entity_poly.pdbx_seq_one_letter_code
_entity_poly.pdbx_strand_id
1 'polypeptide(L)'
;MGPIEMGSIHFTTIYILLPIVPNSTGTTYRCARVLPPMDDSSSLNSPELQHFLEQEKQKAMVSQMIGKLTDICWDKCVTGSVGSKLSSGEVSCLTNCAQRYMDMSMIVMKRFQSMDR
;
A
#
# COMPACT_ATOMS: atom_id res chain seq x y z
N MET A 1 -0.51 -25.33 25.43
CA MET A 1 -0.66 -24.55 24.19
C MET A 1 -1.29 -25.43 23.14
N GLY A 2 -2.62 -25.38 23.01
CA GLY A 2 -3.33 -26.01 21.90
C GLY A 2 -3.43 -25.05 20.70
N PRO A 3 -3.58 -25.55 19.46
CA PRO A 3 -3.86 -24.72 18.31
C PRO A 3 -5.29 -24.15 18.40
N ILE A 4 -5.42 -22.86 18.13
CA ILE A 4 -6.69 -22.14 18.10
C ILE A 4 -7.32 -22.38 16.72
N GLU A 5 -8.44 -23.11 16.68
CA GLU A 5 -9.25 -23.26 15.47
C GLU A 5 -9.81 -21.90 15.04
N MET A 6 -9.31 -21.36 13.92
CA MET A 6 -9.89 -20.20 13.25
C MET A 6 -11.00 -20.68 12.31
N GLY A 7 -12.25 -20.37 12.68
CA GLY A 7 -13.45 -20.72 11.93
C GLY A 7 -13.44 -20.22 10.48
N SER A 8 -13.96 -21.07 9.60
CA SER A 8 -14.01 -21.04 8.13
C SER A 8 -14.73 -19.86 7.44
N ILE A 9 -14.83 -18.66 8.04
CA ILE A 9 -15.67 -17.57 7.47
C ILE A 9 -14.86 -16.39 6.91
N HIS A 10 -13.54 -16.28 7.14
CA HIS A 10 -12.78 -15.09 6.72
C HIS A 10 -11.73 -15.31 5.62
N PHE A 11 -11.58 -16.53 5.10
CA PHE A 11 -10.63 -16.79 4.01
C PHE A 11 -11.21 -16.47 2.63
N THR A 12 -12.51 -16.75 2.41
CA THR A 12 -13.13 -16.66 1.09
C THR A 12 -13.33 -15.21 0.62
N THR A 13 -13.61 -14.27 1.51
CA THR A 13 -13.90 -12.87 1.16
C THR A 13 -12.65 -12.08 0.79
N ILE A 14 -11.48 -12.45 1.32
CA ILE A 14 -10.19 -11.81 1.01
C ILE A 14 -9.66 -12.25 -0.37
N TYR A 15 -10.02 -13.45 -0.83
CA TYR A 15 -9.53 -14.01 -2.10
C TYR A 15 -10.09 -13.34 -3.37
N ILE A 16 -11.16 -12.55 -3.26
CA ILE A 16 -11.87 -12.00 -4.44
C ILE A 16 -11.36 -10.59 -4.82
N LEU A 17 -10.62 -9.90 -3.92
CA LEU A 17 -10.13 -8.53 -4.15
C LEU A 17 -8.62 -8.42 -4.36
N LEU A 18 -7.89 -9.53 -4.32
CA LEU A 18 -6.48 -9.59 -4.72
C LEU A 18 -6.38 -10.34 -6.06
N PRO A 19 -5.56 -9.89 -7.02
CA PRO A 19 -5.20 -10.71 -8.17
C PRO A 19 -4.25 -11.81 -7.68
N ILE A 20 -4.81 -12.85 -7.06
CA ILE A 20 -4.04 -14.01 -6.60
C ILE A 20 -3.88 -14.94 -7.78
N VAL A 21 -2.77 -14.79 -8.52
CA VAL A 21 -2.31 -15.82 -9.45
C VAL A 21 -1.62 -16.92 -8.62
N PRO A 22 -2.07 -18.19 -8.66
CA PRO A 22 -1.42 -19.25 -7.91
C PRO A 22 -0.02 -19.53 -8.47
N ASN A 23 1.02 -19.54 -7.63
CA ASN A 23 2.34 -20.07 -7.97
C ASN A 23 2.50 -21.47 -7.33
N SER A 24 3.16 -22.38 -8.03
CA SER A 24 3.18 -23.84 -7.82
C SER A 24 3.90 -24.35 -6.56
N THR A 25 4.20 -23.49 -5.57
CA THR A 25 4.89 -23.87 -4.34
C THR A 25 4.32 -23.09 -3.14
N GLY A 26 3.24 -23.64 -2.57
CA GLY A 26 2.35 -22.96 -1.63
C GLY A 26 2.87 -22.75 -0.20
N THR A 27 3.96 -22.02 0.02
CA THR A 27 4.37 -21.68 1.42
C THR A 27 5.03 -20.29 1.59
N THR A 28 5.12 -19.46 0.54
CA THR A 28 5.62 -18.09 0.71
C THR A 28 4.74 -17.07 0.00
N TYR A 29 4.08 -16.21 0.78
CA TYR A 29 3.49 -14.97 0.29
C TYR A 29 4.60 -13.94 0.14
N ARG A 30 5.19 -13.86 -1.06
CA ARG A 30 5.99 -12.68 -1.41
C ARG A 30 5.05 -11.64 -2.00
N CYS A 31 5.14 -10.39 -1.55
CA CYS A 31 4.78 -9.29 -2.43
C CYS A 31 5.59 -9.48 -3.71
N ALA A 32 4.93 -9.74 -4.83
CA ALA A 32 5.59 -9.80 -6.11
C ALA A 32 6.31 -8.46 -6.29
N ARG A 33 7.65 -8.47 -6.29
CA ARG A 33 8.33 -7.46 -7.09
C ARG A 33 7.78 -7.69 -8.49
N VAL A 34 7.10 -6.70 -9.05
CA VAL A 34 6.90 -6.62 -10.49
C VAL A 34 8.31 -6.47 -11.05
N LEU A 35 8.99 -7.59 -11.30
CA LEU A 35 10.18 -7.59 -12.11
C LEU A 35 9.67 -7.37 -13.54
N PRO A 36 10.15 -6.35 -14.26
CA PRO A 36 9.94 -6.32 -15.70
C PRO A 36 10.48 -7.63 -16.29
N PRO A 37 9.92 -8.16 -17.38
CA PRO A 37 10.63 -9.15 -18.17
C PRO A 37 11.99 -8.53 -18.50
N MET A 38 13.06 -9.08 -17.94
CA MET A 38 14.42 -8.72 -18.36
C MET A 38 14.65 -9.44 -19.68
N ASP A 39 14.02 -8.91 -20.73
CA ASP A 39 14.32 -9.24 -22.11
C ASP A 39 15.42 -8.30 -22.61
N ASP A 40 16.26 -8.86 -23.47
CA ASP A 40 17.57 -8.39 -23.88
C ASP A 40 17.66 -6.88 -24.21
N SER A 41 18.85 -6.33 -23.96
CA SER A 41 19.26 -4.91 -23.89
C SER A 41 18.89 -3.96 -25.07
N SER A 42 18.04 -4.34 -26.03
CA SER A 42 17.71 -3.58 -27.23
C SER A 42 16.35 -2.84 -27.24
N SER A 43 15.50 -2.97 -26.21
CA SER A 43 14.12 -2.46 -26.23
C SER A 43 13.76 -1.47 -25.12
N LEU A 44 14.73 -0.87 -24.42
CA LEU A 44 14.51 0.15 -23.38
C LEU A 44 13.82 1.45 -23.86
N ASN A 45 13.69 1.64 -25.18
CA ASN A 45 13.08 2.80 -25.80
C ASN A 45 11.71 2.50 -26.43
N SER A 46 11.09 1.34 -26.18
CA SER A 46 9.72 1.14 -26.64
C SER A 46 8.75 2.05 -25.87
N PRO A 47 7.90 2.83 -26.56
CA PRO A 47 6.93 3.71 -25.90
C PRO A 47 5.97 2.93 -24.99
N GLU A 48 5.71 1.67 -25.29
CA GLU A 48 4.91 0.76 -24.47
C GLU A 48 5.57 0.45 -23.12
N LEU A 49 6.88 0.21 -23.11
CA LEU A 49 7.64 -0.04 -21.88
C LEU A 49 7.71 1.21 -21.02
N GLN A 50 7.94 2.38 -21.62
CA GLN A 50 7.95 3.64 -20.88
C GLN A 50 6.60 3.93 -20.22
N HIS A 51 5.51 3.68 -20.95
CA HIS A 51 4.16 3.80 -20.40
C HIS A 51 3.92 2.82 -19.25
N PHE A 52 4.33 1.56 -19.41
CA PHE A 52 4.22 0.55 -18.34
C PHE A 52 5.04 0.95 -17.09
N LEU A 53 6.28 1.41 -17.28
CA LEU A 53 7.16 1.86 -16.20
C LEU A 53 6.56 3.04 -15.43
N GLU A 54 6.00 4.03 -16.13
CA GLU A 54 5.38 5.17 -15.47
C GLU A 54 4.15 4.74 -14.66
N GLN A 55 3.31 3.85 -15.19
CA GLN A 55 2.16 3.31 -14.45
C GLN A 55 2.58 2.56 -13.19
N GLU A 56 3.57 1.69 -13.28
CA GLU A 56 4.07 0.92 -12.13
C GLU A 56 4.75 1.82 -11.11
N LYS A 57 5.49 2.84 -11.55
CA LYS A 57 6.09 3.85 -10.68
C LYS A 57 5.02 4.60 -9.90
N GLN A 58 3.94 5.05 -10.55
CA GLN A 58 2.83 5.73 -9.86
C GLN A 58 2.18 4.83 -8.82
N LYS A 59 1.91 3.56 -9.15
CA LYS A 59 1.37 2.58 -8.19
C LYS A 59 2.29 2.36 -7.00
N ALA A 60 3.60 2.22 -7.23
CA ALA A 60 4.59 2.05 -6.17
C ALA A 60 4.65 3.27 -5.24
N MET A 61 4.64 4.48 -5.80
CA MET A 61 4.62 5.72 -5.02
C MET A 61 3.36 5.83 -4.15
N VAL A 62 2.18 5.56 -4.71
CA VAL A 62 0.92 5.56 -3.97
C VAL A 62 0.93 4.49 -2.87
N SER A 63 1.43 3.29 -3.16
CA SER A 63 1.51 2.20 -2.18
C SER A 63 2.41 2.58 -0.99
N GLN A 64 3.56 3.21 -1.28
CA GLN A 64 4.46 3.72 -0.24
C GLN A 64 3.80 4.83 0.59
N MET A 65 3.08 5.75 -0.07
CA MET A 65 2.36 6.82 0.60
C MET A 65 1.26 6.29 1.52
N ILE A 66 0.50 5.29 1.08
CA ILE A 66 -0.52 4.61 1.90
C ILE A 66 0.14 3.97 3.11
N GLY A 67 1.25 3.25 2.95
CA GLY A 67 1.98 2.66 4.08
C GLY A 67 2.38 3.71 5.12
N LYS A 68 2.95 4.84 4.68
CA LYS A 68 3.33 5.94 5.58
C LYS A 68 2.13 6.60 6.28
N LEU A 69 1.04 6.80 5.56
CA LEU A 69 -0.22 7.29 6.12
C LEU A 69 -0.73 6.35 7.20
N THR A 70 -0.75 5.04 6.92
CA THR A 70 -1.20 4.01 7.85
C THR A 70 -0.35 4.03 9.12
N ASP A 71 0.98 3.99 9.01
CA ASP A 71 1.87 3.98 10.18
C ASP A 71 1.64 5.21 11.08
N ILE A 72 1.68 6.41 10.47
CA ILE A 72 1.59 7.67 11.21
C ILE A 72 0.22 7.86 11.84
N CYS A 73 -0.86 7.56 11.10
CA CYS A 73 -2.21 7.74 11.62
C CYS A 73 -2.61 6.65 12.61
N TRP A 74 -2.06 5.45 12.47
CA TRP A 74 -2.23 4.40 13.45
C TRP A 74 -1.66 4.81 14.80
N ASP A 75 -0.39 5.23 14.85
CA ASP A 75 0.28 5.63 16.10
C ASP A 75 -0.39 6.82 16.79
N LYS A 76 -1.04 7.71 16.02
CA LYS A 76 -1.72 8.89 16.54
C LYS A 76 -3.13 8.61 17.03
N CYS A 77 -3.87 7.77 16.33
CA CYS A 77 -5.31 7.61 16.54
C CYS A 77 -5.66 6.35 17.32
N VAL A 78 -4.83 5.30 17.24
CA VAL A 78 -5.08 4.00 17.87
C VAL A 78 -4.14 3.85 19.06
N THR A 79 -4.60 4.28 20.22
CA THR A 79 -3.80 4.34 21.47
C THR A 79 -4.09 3.19 22.43
N GLY A 80 -5.07 2.33 22.10
CA GLY A 80 -5.48 1.19 22.90
C GLY A 80 -5.59 -0.09 22.08
N SER A 81 -5.97 -1.18 22.75
CA SER A 81 -6.31 -2.42 22.07
C SER A 81 -7.56 -2.22 21.21
N VAL A 82 -7.41 -2.41 19.91
CA VAL A 82 -8.54 -2.39 18.98
C VAL A 82 -9.46 -3.55 19.32
N GLY A 83 -10.72 -3.25 19.62
CA GLY A 83 -11.76 -4.27 19.78
C GLY A 83 -12.10 -4.92 18.43
N SER A 84 -13.31 -5.47 18.30
CA SER A 84 -13.79 -6.03 17.03
C SER A 84 -13.95 -4.98 15.92
N LYS A 85 -13.88 -3.69 16.26
CA LYS A 85 -14.05 -2.54 15.36
C LYS A 85 -13.39 -1.29 15.96
N LEU A 86 -13.07 -0.35 15.07
CA LEU A 86 -12.71 1.01 15.48
C LEU A 86 -13.93 1.73 16.07
N SER A 87 -13.70 2.48 17.14
CA SER A 87 -14.67 3.40 17.72
C SER A 87 -14.95 4.57 16.77
N SER A 88 -16.08 5.26 16.95
CA SER A 88 -16.42 6.44 16.16
C SER A 88 -15.37 7.56 16.28
N GLY A 89 -14.73 7.67 17.45
CA GLY A 89 -13.62 8.60 17.70
C GLY A 89 -12.38 8.24 16.89
N GLU A 90 -11.99 6.97 16.86
CA GLU A 90 -10.84 6.50 16.08
C GLU A 90 -11.06 6.68 14.58
N VAL A 91 -12.25 6.35 14.07
CA VAL A 91 -12.61 6.58 12.65
C VAL A 91 -12.49 8.05 12.30
N SER A 92 -13.06 8.93 13.13
CA SER A 92 -12.98 10.38 12.92
C SER A 92 -11.53 10.90 12.99
N CYS A 93 -10.73 10.37 13.92
CA CYS A 93 -9.31 10.71 14.02
C CYS A 93 -8.54 10.29 12.77
N LEU A 94 -8.72 9.06 12.29
CA LEU A 94 -8.03 8.54 11.12
C LEU A 94 -8.37 9.35 9.86
N THR A 95 -9.64 9.71 9.65
CA THR A 95 -10.05 10.57 8.53
C THR A 95 -9.36 11.93 8.58
N ASN A 96 -9.36 12.58 9.75
CA ASN A 96 -8.70 13.88 9.93
C ASN A 96 -7.17 13.77 9.79
N CYS A 97 -6.56 12.73 10.33
CA CYS A 97 -5.13 12.49 10.24
C CYS A 97 -4.68 12.33 8.78
N ALA A 98 -5.38 11.48 8.01
CA ALA A 98 -5.03 11.24 6.62
C ALA A 98 -5.15 12.52 5.77
N GLN A 99 -6.23 13.29 5.96
CA GLN A 99 -6.40 14.56 5.26
C GLN A 99 -5.27 15.55 5.59
N ARG A 100 -4.93 15.72 6.88
CA ARG A 100 -3.87 16.64 7.31
C ARG A 100 -2.48 16.22 6.84
N TYR A 101 -2.21 14.92 6.81
CA TYR A 101 -0.95 14.40 6.30
C TYR A 101 -0.79 14.68 4.80
N MET A 102 -1.84 14.47 4.01
CA MET A 102 -1.82 14.77 2.58
C MET A 102 -1.63 16.26 2.31
N ASP A 103 -2.37 17.12 3.02
CA ASP A 103 -2.25 18.59 2.92
C ASP A 103 -0.81 19.04 3.21
N MET A 104 -0.22 18.54 4.31
CA MET A 104 1.15 18.88 4.68
C MET A 104 2.18 18.36 3.68
N SER A 105 2.02 17.12 3.21
CA SER A 105 2.92 16.54 2.21
C SER A 105 2.95 17.37 0.93
N MET A 106 1.78 17.85 0.46
CA MET A 106 1.71 18.72 -0.73
C MET A 106 2.36 20.08 -0.51
N ILE A 107 2.17 20.68 0.66
CA ILE A 107 2.81 21.97 0.98
C ILE A 107 4.33 21.81 1.00
N VAL A 108 4.83 20.76 1.65
CA VAL A 108 6.27 20.45 1.72
C VAL A 108 6.84 20.24 0.31
N MET A 109 6.18 19.44 -0.54
CA MET A 109 6.60 19.24 -1.93
C MET A 109 6.66 20.55 -2.72
N LYS A 110 5.64 21.41 -2.60
CA LYS A 110 5.63 22.74 -3.25
C LYS A 110 6.79 23.62 -2.79
N ARG A 111 7.17 23.54 -1.51
CA ARG A 111 8.32 24.30 -0.97
C ARG A 111 9.64 23.81 -1.56
N PHE A 112 9.86 22.50 -1.62
CA PHE A 112 11.06 21.95 -2.27
C PHE A 112 11.15 22.38 -3.73
N GLN A 113 10.06 22.28 -4.50
CA GLN A 113 10.02 22.74 -5.89
C GLN A 113 10.29 24.24 -6.05
N SER A 114 9.93 25.07 -5.05
CA SER A 114 10.23 26.50 -5.06
C SER A 114 11.67 26.83 -4.64
N MET A 115 12.35 25.93 -3.94
CA MET A 115 13.75 26.08 -3.50
C MET A 115 14.74 25.57 -4.54
N ASP A 116 14.36 24.61 -5.37
CA ASP A 116 15.16 24.07 -6.48
C ASP A 116 15.18 24.96 -7.74
N ARG A 117 14.78 26.24 -7.62
CA ARG A 117 14.79 27.25 -8.68
C ARG A 117 15.74 28.39 -8.34
#